data_AF-A0A3C0GJC7-F1
#
_entry.id   AF-A0A3C0GJC7-F1
#
_cell.length_a   1.000
_cell.length_b   1.000
_cell.length_c   1.000
_cell.angle_alpha   90.00
_cell.angle_beta   90.00
_cell.angle_gamma   90.00
#
_symmetry.space_group_name_H-M   'P 1'
#
loop_
_entity.id
_entity.type
_entity.pdbx_description
1 polymer ?
#
loop_
_entity_poly.entity_id
_entity_poly.type
_entity_poly.pdbx_seq_one_letter_code
_entity_poly.pdbx_strand_id
1 'polypeptide(L)'
;VANKVQPENVSIVSEGLKEKLPNDILVGTIPVNPILGSPTLKEIAQELDAKILFGEDYINNQVGSFSVGAMQLRNYITHLKDDSLVITPGDRADIILGALQANISTNYPSLS
;
A
#
# COMPACT_ATOMS: atom_id res chain seq x y z
N VAL A 1 -23.57 -10.95 -0.96
CA VAL A 1 -22.55 -9.95 -1.34
C VAL A 1 -21.38 -10.66 -2.01
N ALA A 2 -20.97 -10.25 -3.21
CA ALA A 2 -19.75 -10.73 -3.86
C ALA A 2 -18.63 -9.69 -3.71
N ASN A 3 -17.53 -10.09 -3.09
CA ASN A 3 -16.39 -9.22 -2.77
C ASN A 3 -15.22 -9.46 -3.74
N LYS A 4 -14.34 -8.46 -3.89
CA LYS A 4 -13.16 -8.50 -4.77
C LYS A 4 -13.50 -8.82 -6.23
N VAL A 5 -14.59 -8.26 -6.73
CA VAL A 5 -14.97 -8.39 -8.14
C VAL A 5 -14.07 -7.50 -9.00
N GLN A 6 -13.55 -7.99 -10.12
CA GLN A 6 -12.79 -7.10 -11.02
C GLN A 6 -13.69 -5.96 -11.51
N PRO A 7 -13.21 -4.69 -11.58
CA PRO A 7 -14.05 -3.53 -11.92
C PRO A 7 -14.87 -3.72 -13.21
N GLU A 8 -14.27 -4.34 -14.22
CA GLU A 8 -14.90 -4.66 -15.51
C GLU A 8 -16.05 -5.69 -15.41
N ASN A 9 -16.06 -6.50 -14.34
CA ASN A 9 -17.01 -7.60 -14.14
C ASN A 9 -18.15 -7.24 -13.17
N VAL A 10 -18.16 -6.03 -12.60
CA VAL A 10 -19.15 -5.62 -11.57
C VAL A 10 -20.58 -5.77 -12.09
N SER A 11 -20.87 -5.32 -13.31
CA SER A 11 -22.22 -5.40 -13.89
C SER A 11 -22.65 -6.86 -14.12
N ILE A 12 -21.79 -7.65 -14.76
CA ILE A 12 -22.07 -9.06 -15.09
C ILE A 12 -22.34 -9.87 -13.82
N VAL A 13 -21.52 -9.68 -12.78
CA VAL A 13 -21.68 -10.39 -11.51
C VAL A 13 -22.95 -9.93 -10.79
N SER A 14 -23.26 -8.63 -10.81
CA SER A 14 -24.46 -8.10 -10.14
C SER A 14 -25.74 -8.61 -10.80
N GLU A 15 -25.80 -8.64 -12.13
CA GLU A 15 -26.94 -9.14 -12.90
C GLU A 15 -27.10 -10.64 -12.73
N GLY A 16 -26.02 -11.42 -12.88
CA GLY A 16 -26.06 -12.87 -12.71
C GLY A 16 -26.43 -13.30 -11.29
N LEU A 17 -26.09 -12.51 -10.26
CA LEU A 17 -26.55 -12.75 -8.89
C LEU A 17 -28.03 -12.42 -8.70
N LYS A 18 -28.53 -11.33 -9.29
CA LYS A 18 -29.97 -10.99 -9.22
C LYS A 18 -30.85 -12.01 -9.95
N GLU A 19 -30.35 -12.59 -11.05
CA GLU A 19 -31.10 -13.61 -11.79
C GLU A 19 -31.17 -14.94 -11.02
N LYS A 20 -30.09 -15.32 -10.32
CA LYS A 20 -29.99 -16.60 -9.61
C LYS A 20 -30.50 -16.58 -8.17
N LEU A 21 -30.71 -15.40 -7.59
CA LEU A 21 -31.14 -15.24 -6.21
C LEU A 21 -32.58 -14.72 -6.13
N PRO A 22 -33.34 -15.13 -5.10
CA PRO A 22 -34.65 -14.55 -4.78
C PRO A 22 -34.63 -13.01 -4.63
N ASN A 23 -35.73 -12.36 -5.02
CA ASN A 23 -35.88 -10.89 -5.03
C ASN A 23 -35.88 -10.24 -3.63
N ASP A 24 -36.08 -11.03 -2.57
CA ASP A 24 -36.02 -10.58 -1.17
C ASP A 24 -34.59 -10.53 -0.62
N ILE A 25 -33.59 -11.03 -1.37
CA ILE A 25 -32.18 -11.00 -0.99
C ILE A 25 -31.50 -9.76 -1.54
N LEU A 26 -30.85 -8.99 -0.65
CA LEU A 26 -30.00 -7.88 -1.05
C LEU A 26 -28.75 -8.38 -1.79
N VAL A 27 -28.65 -8.03 -3.08
CA VAL A 27 -27.47 -8.27 -3.90
C VAL A 27 -26.56 -7.06 -3.86
N GLY A 28 -25.30 -7.26 -3.46
CA GLY A 28 -24.25 -6.24 -3.47
C GLY A 28 -22.96 -6.80 -4.04
N THR A 29 -22.27 -6.00 -4.84
CA THR A 29 -20.96 -6.30 -5.42
C THR A 29 -19.96 -5.25 -4.94
N ILE A 30 -18.77 -5.72 -4.52
CA ILE A 30 -17.69 -4.85 -4.06
C ILE A 30 -16.51 -5.07 -5.01
N PRO A 31 -16.07 -4.04 -5.76
CA PRO A 31 -14.96 -4.19 -6.67
C PRO A 31 -13.63 -4.34 -5.92
N VAL A 32 -12.63 -4.91 -6.57
CA VAL A 32 -11.24 -4.88 -6.07
C VAL A 32 -10.81 -3.43 -5.96
N ASN A 33 -10.31 -3.05 -4.78
CA ASN A 33 -9.68 -1.76 -4.55
C ASN A 33 -8.27 -2.00 -3.99
N PRO A 34 -7.20 -1.60 -4.70
CA PRO A 34 -5.82 -1.78 -4.23
C PRO A 34 -5.55 -1.17 -2.86
N ILE A 35 -6.15 0.00 -2.57
CA ILE A 35 -5.95 0.76 -1.33
C ILE A 35 -6.53 0.00 -0.13
N LEU A 36 -7.68 -0.67 -0.31
CA LEU A 36 -8.28 -1.50 0.74
C LEU A 36 -7.46 -2.77 1.03
N GLY A 37 -6.55 -3.15 0.13
CA GLY A 37 -5.64 -4.28 0.30
C GLY A 37 -4.29 -3.90 0.92
N SER A 38 -3.97 -2.61 1.01
CA SER A 38 -2.69 -2.13 1.52
C SER A 38 -2.65 -2.16 3.06
N PRO A 39 -1.64 -2.79 3.67
CA PRO A 39 -1.48 -2.78 5.11
C PRO A 39 -1.03 -1.40 5.60
N THR A 40 -1.26 -1.12 6.86
CA THR A 40 -0.70 0.03 7.57
C THR A 40 0.72 -0.25 8.05
N LEU A 41 1.53 0.80 8.28
CA LEU A 41 2.82 0.66 8.95
C LEU A 41 2.70 -0.05 10.31
N LYS A 42 1.61 0.20 11.03
CA LYS A 42 1.29 -0.43 12.31
C LYS A 42 1.15 -1.95 12.19
N GLU A 43 0.40 -2.43 11.21
CA GLU A 43 0.23 -3.88 10.98
C GLU A 43 1.57 -4.53 10.61
N ILE A 44 2.37 -3.88 9.77
CA ILE A 44 3.71 -4.36 9.41
C ILE A 44 4.63 -4.41 10.63
N ALA A 45 4.64 -3.35 11.44
CA ALA A 45 5.47 -3.29 12.65
C ALA A 45 5.08 -4.37 13.66
N GLN A 46 3.78 -4.63 13.82
CA GLN A 46 3.27 -5.70 14.69
C GLN A 46 3.68 -7.09 14.20
N GLU A 47 3.52 -7.36 12.90
CA GLU A 47 3.88 -8.67 12.32
C GLU A 47 5.38 -8.95 12.39
N LEU A 48 6.22 -7.92 12.29
CA LEU A 48 7.68 -8.04 12.35
C LEU A 48 8.27 -7.94 13.77
N ASP A 49 7.44 -7.73 14.80
CA ASP A 49 7.87 -7.34 16.15
C ASP A 49 8.91 -6.19 16.12
N ALA A 50 8.64 -5.21 15.26
CA ALA A 50 9.57 -4.13 14.98
C ALA A 50 9.53 -3.06 16.07
N LYS A 51 10.71 -2.52 16.40
CA LYS A 51 10.83 -1.36 17.27
C LYS A 51 10.71 -0.07 16.45
N ILE A 52 9.74 0.75 16.80
CA ILE A 52 9.59 2.10 16.23
C ILE A 52 10.66 3.00 16.86
N LEU A 53 11.49 3.61 16.02
CA LEU A 53 12.52 4.57 16.47
C LEU A 53 12.00 6.01 16.45
N PHE A 54 11.21 6.36 15.43
CA PHE A 54 10.67 7.70 15.19
C PHE A 54 9.33 7.61 14.47
N GLY A 55 8.52 8.67 14.55
CA GLY A 55 7.31 8.81 13.73
C GLY A 55 6.11 7.96 14.18
N GLU A 56 5.97 7.70 15.48
CA GLU A 56 4.86 6.94 16.04
C GLU A 56 3.48 7.52 15.65
N ASP A 57 3.39 8.84 15.49
CA ASP A 57 2.18 9.53 15.04
C ASP A 57 1.73 9.14 13.61
N TYR A 58 2.64 8.58 12.80
CA TYR A 58 2.41 8.24 11.38
C TYR A 58 2.18 6.75 11.12
N ILE A 59 2.12 5.90 12.16
CA ILE A 59 2.03 4.43 12.00
C ILE A 59 0.73 3.95 11.33
N ASN A 60 -0.29 4.81 11.27
CA ASN A 60 -1.55 4.47 10.59
C ASN A 60 -1.51 4.76 9.08
N ASN A 61 -0.39 5.30 8.56
CA ASN A 61 -0.19 5.46 7.13
C ASN A 61 -0.26 4.10 6.42
N GLN A 62 -0.92 4.07 5.27
CA GLN A 62 -0.99 2.89 4.42
C GLN A 62 0.29 2.75 3.58
N VAL A 63 0.71 1.52 3.36
CA VAL A 63 1.83 1.17 2.50
C VAL A 63 1.28 0.70 1.16
N GLY A 64 1.34 1.57 0.14
CA GLY A 64 0.91 1.28 -1.22
C GLY A 64 1.91 0.46 -2.02
N SER A 65 3.20 0.54 -1.67
CA SER A 65 4.24 -0.25 -2.33
C SER A 65 5.45 -0.53 -1.44
N PHE A 66 6.30 -1.47 -1.86
CA PHE A 66 7.52 -1.84 -1.14
C PHE A 66 8.73 -1.65 -2.05
N SER A 67 9.84 -1.18 -1.49
CA SER A 67 11.09 -1.03 -2.21
C SER A 67 12.28 -1.43 -1.34
N VAL A 68 13.27 -2.10 -1.95
CA VAL A 68 14.47 -2.57 -1.24
C VAL A 68 15.67 -1.71 -1.65
N GLY A 69 16.16 -0.88 -0.73
CA GLY A 69 17.30 0.01 -0.89
C GLY A 69 18.65 -0.69 -0.71
N ALA A 70 18.91 -1.76 -1.46
CA ALA A 70 20.18 -2.50 -1.40
C ALA A 70 21.25 -1.95 -2.37
N MET A 71 20.85 -1.20 -3.39
CA MET A 71 21.74 -0.61 -4.40
C MET A 71 22.26 0.77 -3.99
N GLN A 72 23.17 1.36 -4.77
CA GLN A 72 23.64 2.74 -4.55
C GLN A 72 22.49 3.75 -4.61
N LEU A 73 22.54 4.79 -3.77
CA LEU A 73 21.49 5.82 -3.67
C LEU A 73 21.09 6.42 -5.04
N ARG A 74 22.09 6.77 -5.87
CA ARG A 74 21.86 7.36 -7.21
C ARG A 74 20.98 6.51 -8.12
N ASN A 75 21.02 5.19 -7.94
CA ASN A 75 20.18 4.27 -8.70
C ASN A 75 18.85 4.05 -7.97
N TYR A 76 18.88 4.00 -6.64
CA TYR A 76 17.71 3.71 -5.85
C TYR A 76 16.63 4.81 -5.94
N ILE A 77 17.03 6.08 -5.90
CA ILE A 77 16.09 7.22 -5.83
C ILE A 77 15.11 7.27 -7.01
N THR A 78 15.52 6.79 -8.19
CA THR A 78 14.68 6.75 -9.39
C THR A 78 13.64 5.63 -9.36
N HIS A 79 13.71 4.74 -8.38
CA HIS A 79 12.79 3.61 -8.20
C HIS A 79 11.81 3.82 -7.03
N LEU A 80 11.87 4.97 -6.36
CA LEU A 80 10.88 5.35 -5.36
C LEU A 80 9.50 5.45 -6.02
N LYS A 81 8.48 5.06 -5.25
CA LYS A 81 7.07 5.11 -5.65
C LYS A 81 6.28 5.78 -4.55
N ASP A 82 5.10 6.28 -4.90
CA ASP A 82 4.19 6.85 -3.93
C ASP A 82 3.78 5.79 -2.91
N ASP A 83 3.60 6.26 -1.67
CA ASP A 83 3.21 5.46 -0.52
C ASP A 83 4.11 4.22 -0.33
N SER A 84 5.43 4.38 -0.59
CA SER A 84 6.36 3.27 -0.53
C SER A 84 7.02 3.10 0.84
N LEU A 85 7.04 1.86 1.34
CA LEU A 85 7.88 1.45 2.45
C LEU A 85 9.28 1.09 1.94
N VAL A 86 10.28 1.78 2.45
CA VAL A 86 11.70 1.56 2.15
C VAL A 86 12.31 0.55 3.10
N ILE A 87 12.83 -0.56 2.56
CA ILE A 87 13.51 -1.61 3.31
C ILE A 87 15.01 -1.54 2.97
N THR A 88 15.86 -1.27 3.95
CA THR A 88 17.31 -1.16 3.75
C THR A 88 18.08 -1.61 4.99
N PRO A 89 19.32 -2.11 4.85
CA PRO A 89 20.20 -2.34 6.00
C PRO A 89 20.44 -1.07 6.83
N GLY A 90 20.53 -1.20 8.15
CA GLY A 90 20.65 -0.06 9.06
C GLY A 90 21.94 0.76 8.92
N ASP A 91 22.97 0.23 8.26
CA ASP A 91 24.23 0.92 7.95
C ASP A 91 24.16 1.78 6.68
N ARG A 92 23.06 1.71 5.91
CA ARG A 92 22.83 2.52 4.70
C ARG A 92 22.29 3.90 5.02
N ALA A 93 23.08 4.70 5.74
CA ALA A 93 22.74 6.08 6.09
C ALA A 93 22.45 6.95 4.85
N ASP A 94 23.09 6.67 3.71
CA ASP A 94 22.83 7.35 2.44
C ASP A 94 21.41 7.11 1.92
N ILE A 95 20.90 5.88 2.02
CA ILE A 95 19.52 5.54 1.62
C ILE A 95 18.51 6.17 2.57
N ILE A 96 18.74 6.09 3.88
CA ILE A 96 17.85 6.67 4.89
C ILE A 96 17.71 8.17 4.68
N LEU A 97 18.83 8.89 4.57
CA LEU A 97 18.82 10.33 4.32
C LEU A 97 18.23 10.67 2.95
N GLY A 98 18.59 9.93 1.90
CA GLY A 98 18.06 10.14 0.56
C GLY A 98 16.55 9.96 0.47
N ALA A 99 16.00 8.94 1.14
CA ALA A 99 14.56 8.70 1.22
C ALA A 99 13.84 9.83 1.98
N LEU A 100 14.38 10.28 3.11
CA LEU A 100 13.82 11.43 3.85
C LEU A 100 13.82 12.71 3.01
N GLN A 101 14.90 12.99 2.27
CA GLN A 101 14.99 14.14 1.38
C GLN A 101 14.05 14.02 0.17
N ALA A 102 13.84 12.80 -0.35
CA ALA A 102 12.88 12.55 -1.41
C ALA A 102 11.45 12.82 -0.93
N ASN A 103 11.09 12.38 0.28
CA ASN A 103 9.75 12.55 0.84
C ASN A 103 9.34 14.03 1.02
N ILE A 104 10.29 14.92 1.33
CA ILE A 104 10.03 16.37 1.47
C ILE A 104 10.09 17.14 0.15
N SER A 105 10.52 16.48 -0.94
CA SER A 105 10.75 17.11 -2.23
C SER A 105 9.52 16.99 -3.13
N THR A 106 9.11 18.10 -3.75
CA THR A 106 8.03 18.09 -4.75
C THR A 106 8.37 17.33 -6.03
N ASN A 107 9.65 17.06 -6.27
CA ASN A 107 10.13 16.36 -7.47
C ASN A 107 10.21 14.83 -7.29
N TYR A 108 9.90 14.30 -6.11
CA TYR A 108 9.97 12.87 -5.81
C TYR A 108 8.67 12.40 -5.14
N PRO A 109 8.36 11.09 -5.23
CA PRO A 109 7.19 10.50 -4.59
C PRO A 109 7.17 10.68 -3.07
N SER A 110 5.97 10.75 -2.51
CA SER A 110 5.78 10.73 -1.05
C SER A 110 5.95 9.31 -0.51
N LEU A 111 6.59 9.18 0.65
CA LEU A 111 6.85 7.89 1.30
C LEU A 111 5.92 7.71 2.51
N SER A 112 5.55 6.46 2.79
CA SER A 112 4.62 6.10 3.88
C SER A 112 5.28 6.11 5.25
#